data_AF-X1MMX3-F1
#
_entry.id   AF-X1MMX3-F1
#
_cell.length_a   1.000
_cell.length_b   1.000
_cell.length_c   1.000
_cell.angle_alpha   90.00
_cell.angle_beta   90.00
_cell.angle_gamma   90.00
#
_symmetry.space_group_name_H-M   'P 1'
#
loop_
_entity.id
_entity.type
_entity.pdbx_description
1 polymer ?
#
loop_
_entity_poly.entity_id
_entity_poly.type
_entity_poly.pdbx_seq_one_letter_code
_entity_poly.pdbx_strand_id
1 'polypeptide(L)'
;DRYVTILGYYVGFAQAGQNITMLRYNASNYLRQIAENLSLGQMENVSMLMELFNETTGLYDEALEDYEDQKDHIDEFAFFSEVREEEPPE
;
A
#
# COMPACT_ATOMS: atom_id res chain seq x y z
N ASP A 1 -25.80 7.79 -5.45
CA ASP A 1 -25.14 8.00 -4.15
C ASP A 1 -24.37 6.77 -3.70
N ARG A 2 -25.02 5.66 -3.30
CA ARG A 2 -24.32 4.44 -2.82
C ARG A 2 -23.27 3.86 -3.77
N TYR A 3 -23.55 3.80 -5.08
CA TYR A 3 -22.57 3.32 -6.08
C TYR A 3 -21.32 4.21 -6.15
N VAL A 4 -21.48 5.53 -6.05
CA VAL A 4 -20.37 6.49 -6.09
C VAL A 4 -19.51 6.34 -4.84
N THR A 5 -20.13 6.15 -3.68
CA THR A 5 -19.43 5.88 -2.41
C THR A 5 -18.59 4.60 -2.51
N ILE A 6 -19.18 3.51 -3.00
CA ILE A 6 -18.47 2.22 -3.16
C ILE A 6 -17.29 2.36 -4.12
N LEU A 7 -17.50 3.02 -5.26
CA LEU A 7 -16.42 3.29 -6.22
C LEU A 7 -15.29 4.10 -5.56
N GLY A 8 -15.64 5.04 -4.68
CA GLY A 8 -14.70 5.79 -3.85
C GLY A 8 -13.81 4.89 -2.99
N TYR A 9 -14.37 3.90 -2.29
CA TYR A 9 -13.59 2.97 -1.47
C TYR A 9 -12.63 2.11 -2.31
N TYR A 10 -13.08 1.60 -3.46
CA TYR A 10 -12.18 0.83 -4.35
C TYR A 10 -11.04 1.69 -4.91
N VAL A 11 -11.31 2.95 -5.24
CA VAL A 11 -10.27 3.90 -5.67
C VAL A 11 -9.29 4.18 -4.53
N GLY A 12 -9.79 4.43 -3.32
CA GLY A 12 -8.96 4.65 -2.13
C GLY A 12 -8.06 3.45 -1.82
N PHE A 13 -8.61 2.25 -1.79
CA PHE A 13 -7.86 1.01 -1.59
C PHE A 13 -6.78 0.78 -2.65
N ALA A 14 -7.10 1.03 -3.93
CA ALA A 14 -6.11 0.91 -5.00
C ALA A 14 -4.97 1.93 -4.85
N GLN A 15 -5.28 3.16 -4.45
CA GLN A 15 -4.28 4.20 -4.19
C GLN A 15 -3.41 3.87 -2.98
N ALA A 16 -4.00 3.39 -1.88
CA ALA A 16 -3.26 2.95 -0.70
C ALA A 16 -2.28 1.80 -1.04
N GLY A 17 -2.74 0.80 -1.80
CA GLY A 17 -1.89 -0.29 -2.28
C GLY A 17 -0.75 0.17 -3.20
N GLN A 18 -1.01 1.17 -4.07
CA GLN A 18 0.02 1.79 -4.89
C GLN A 18 1.08 2.49 -4.03
N ASN A 19 0.67 3.23 -3.00
CA ASN A 19 1.57 3.95 -2.11
C ASN A 19 2.50 3.00 -1.37
N ILE A 20 1.95 1.93 -0.76
CA ILE A 20 2.71 0.84 -0.11
C ILE A 20 3.75 0.26 -1.06
N THR A 21 3.35 -0.04 -2.30
CA THR A 21 4.24 -0.63 -3.31
C THR A 21 5.41 0.31 -3.63
N MET A 22 5.12 1.60 -3.80
CA MET A 22 6.12 2.62 -4.12
C MET A 22 7.11 2.83 -2.96
N LEU A 23 6.61 2.90 -1.73
CA LEU A 23 7.44 3.05 -0.53
C LEU A 23 8.37 1.85 -0.34
N ARG A 24 7.86 0.61 -0.48
CA ARG A 24 8.71 -0.59 -0.45
C ARG A 24 9.76 -0.62 -1.54
N TYR A 25 9.41 -0.21 -2.75
CA TYR A 25 10.35 -0.12 -3.86
C TYR A 25 11.48 0.87 -3.56
N ASN A 26 11.13 2.06 -3.04
CA ASN A 26 12.11 3.08 -2.66
C ASN A 26 13.02 2.61 -1.53
N ALA A 27 12.46 2.03 -0.46
CA ALA A 27 13.23 1.47 0.66
C ALA A 27 14.22 0.40 0.19
N SER A 28 13.78 -0.50 -0.69
CA SER A 28 14.65 -1.53 -1.29
C SER A 28 15.78 -0.93 -2.13
N ASN A 29 15.50 0.15 -2.87
CA ASN A 29 16.52 0.86 -3.64
C ASN A 29 17.52 1.60 -2.76
N TYR A 30 17.11 2.16 -1.62
CA TYR A 30 18.04 2.76 -0.68
C TYR A 30 18.96 1.70 -0.06
N LEU A 31 18.42 0.55 0.36
CA LEU A 31 19.23 -0.57 0.86
C LEU A 31 20.25 -1.05 -0.17
N ARG A 32 19.86 -1.19 -1.44
CA ARG A 32 20.78 -1.53 -2.52
C ARG A 32 21.92 -0.51 -2.63
N GLN A 33 21.60 0.78 -2.65
CA GLN A 33 22.60 1.84 -2.74
C GLN A 33 23.51 1.91 -1.51
N ILE A 34 22.99 1.65 -0.32
CA ILE A 34 23.78 1.54 0.91
C ILE A 34 24.80 0.42 0.78
N ALA A 35 24.37 -0.77 0.37
CA ALA A 35 25.26 -1.91 0.17
C ALA A 35 26.36 -1.63 -0.87
N GLU A 36 26.01 -0.97 -1.97
CA GLU A 36 26.97 -0.54 -3.00
C GLU A 36 28.00 0.47 -2.44
N ASN A 37 27.55 1.50 -1.73
CA ASN A 37 28.45 2.51 -1.16
C ASN A 37 29.37 1.92 -0.08
N LEU A 38 28.86 1.04 0.78
CA LEU A 38 29.66 0.32 1.76
C LEU A 38 30.73 -0.55 1.09
N SER A 39 30.37 -1.23 0.00
CA SER A 39 31.30 -2.09 -0.76
C SER A 39 32.41 -1.29 -1.45
N LEU A 40 32.13 -0.04 -1.83
CA LEU A 40 33.07 0.87 -2.50
C LEU A 40 33.85 1.76 -1.50
N GLY A 41 33.58 1.68 -0.20
CA GLY A 41 34.20 2.53 0.82
C GLY A 41 33.70 3.98 0.85
N GLN A 42 32.56 4.28 0.22
CA GLN A 42 31.96 5.62 0.11
C GLN A 42 31.01 5.91 1.28
N MET A 43 31.57 5.97 2.49
CA MET A 43 30.79 6.10 3.74
C MET A 43 29.96 7.39 3.85
N GLU A 44 30.37 8.49 3.20
CA GLU A 44 29.69 9.79 3.28
C GLU A 44 28.24 9.72 2.77
N ASN A 45 27.98 8.94 1.73
CA ASN A 45 26.65 8.77 1.15
C ASN A 45 25.76 7.83 1.97
N VAL A 46 26.34 6.96 2.80
CA VAL A 46 25.60 5.93 3.53
C VAL A 46 24.69 6.54 4.58
N SER A 47 25.15 7.55 5.32
CA SER A 47 24.36 8.20 6.36
C SER A 47 23.07 8.82 5.81
N MET A 48 23.16 9.53 4.68
CA MET A 48 22.01 10.13 4.02
C MET A 48 21.05 9.06 3.46
N LEU A 49 21.57 7.99 2.86
CA LEU A 49 20.73 6.90 2.37
C LEU A 49 20.02 6.14 3.49
N MET A 50 20.66 5.99 4.65
CA MET A 50 20.06 5.39 5.84
C MET A 50 18.94 6.27 6.41
N GLU A 51 19.11 7.59 6.41
CA GLU A 51 18.05 8.53 6.80
C GLU A 51 16.83 8.41 5.87
N LEU A 52 17.04 8.44 4.55
CA LEU A 52 15.97 8.25 3.57
C LEU A 52 15.27 6.89 3.70
N PHE A 53 16.03 5.83 3.98
CA PHE A 53 15.47 4.50 4.25
C PHE A 53 14.58 4.51 5.50
N ASN A 54 15.04 5.12 6.60
CA ASN A 54 14.29 5.19 7.85
C ASN A 54 13.01 6.03 7.68
N GLU A 55 13.08 7.17 6.99
CA GLU A 55 11.91 7.99 6.69
C GLU A 55 10.91 7.23 5.82
N THR A 56 11.38 6.58 4.76
CA THR A 56 10.51 5.81 3.85
C THR A 56 9.84 4.64 4.55
N THR A 57 10.52 3.98 5.50
CA THR A 57 9.93 2.89 6.29
C THR A 57 8.93 3.41 7.32
N GLY A 58 9.16 4.57 7.92
CA GLY A 58 8.15 5.23 8.77
C GLY A 58 6.88 5.58 7.98
N LEU A 59 7.02 6.19 6.80
CA LEU A 59 5.88 6.48 5.91
C LEU A 59 5.18 5.20 5.42
N TYR A 60 5.93 4.10 5.26
CA TYR A 60 5.38 2.81 4.90
C TYR A 60 4.46 2.25 5.99
N ASP A 61 4.85 2.39 7.27
CA ASP A 61 4.03 1.96 8.39
C ASP A 61 2.71 2.76 8.46
N GLU A 62 2.76 4.07 8.25
CA GLU A 62 1.56 4.92 8.14
C GLU A 62 0.67 4.51 6.94
N ALA A 63 1.27 4.22 5.79
CA ALA A 63 0.53 3.80 4.60
C ALA A 63 -0.11 2.41 4.74
N LEU A 64 0.45 1.54 5.59
CA LEU A 64 -0.17 0.27 5.94
C LEU A 64 -1.47 0.45 6.73
N GLU A 65 -1.49 1.41 7.66
CA GLU A 65 -2.71 1.72 8.43
C GLU A 65 -3.83 2.18 7.50
N ASP A 66 -3.57 3.13 6.58
CA ASP A 66 -4.56 3.58 5.60
C ASP A 66 -5.04 2.43 4.70
N TYR A 67 -4.14 1.54 4.26
CA TYR A 67 -4.55 0.40 3.46
C TYR A 67 -5.48 -0.56 4.19
N GLU A 68 -5.22 -0.86 5.46
CA GLU A 68 -6.11 -1.71 6.26
C GLU A 68 -7.45 -1.00 6.51
N ASP A 69 -7.48 0.31 6.77
CA ASP A 69 -8.72 1.08 6.88
C ASP A 69 -9.56 1.02 5.59
N GLN A 70 -8.93 1.21 4.42
CA GLN A 70 -9.63 1.09 3.12
C GLN A 70 -10.11 -0.34 2.85
N LYS A 71 -9.34 -1.34 3.29
CA LYS A 71 -9.70 -2.75 3.16
C LYS A 71 -10.93 -3.08 3.99
N ASP A 72 -10.96 -2.63 5.24
CA ASP A 72 -12.09 -2.81 6.16
C ASP A 72 -13.36 -2.16 5.60
N HIS A 73 -13.24 -0.97 5.00
CA HIS A 73 -14.36 -0.37 4.27
C HIS A 73 -14.85 -1.27 3.13
N ILE A 74 -13.97 -1.81 2.29
CA ILE A 74 -14.40 -2.71 1.21
C ILE A 74 -15.07 -3.99 1.76
N ASP A 75 -14.49 -4.58 2.81
CA ASP A 75 -14.96 -5.84 3.40
C ASP A 75 -16.32 -5.65 4.10
N GLU A 76 -16.56 -4.52 4.77
CA GLU A 76 -17.87 -4.16 5.34
C GLU A 76 -18.94 -3.99 4.24
N PHE A 77 -18.53 -3.52 3.06
CA PHE A 77 -19.41 -3.33 1.91
C PHE A 77 -19.53 -4.57 1.01
N ALA A 78 -19.03 -5.75 1.40
CA ALA A 78 -19.05 -6.98 0.58
C ALA A 78 -20.42 -7.21 -0.11
N PHE A 79 -20.48 -6.79 -1.38
CA PHE A 79 -21.71 -6.60 -2.17
C PHE A 79 -22.07 -7.81 -3.02
N PHE A 80 -21.50 -8.97 -2.72
CA PHE A 80 -21.83 -10.22 -3.40
C PHE A 80 -22.42 -11.20 -2.39
N SER A 81 -23.62 -10.90 -1.90
CA SER A 81 -24.54 -12.00 -1.65
C SER A 81 -24.65 -12.76 -2.97
N GLU A 82 -24.23 -14.03 -2.95
CA GLU A 82 -24.42 -14.98 -4.04
C GLU A 82 -25.74 -14.65 -4.76
N VAL A 83 -25.71 -14.38 -6.06
CA VAL A 83 -26.95 -14.30 -6.84
C VAL A 83 -27.53 -15.70 -6.80
N ARG A 84 -28.33 -16.00 -5.77
CA ARG A 84 -29.19 -17.18 -5.77
C ARG A 84 -30.21 -16.89 -6.85
N GLU A 85 -30.06 -17.55 -7.99
CA GLU A 85 -31.10 -17.64 -8.99
C GLU A 85 -32.40 -17.94 -8.24
N GLU A 86 -33.33 -16.97 -8.20
CA GLU A 86 -34.66 -17.22 -7.68
C GLU A 86 -35.26 -18.30 -8.57
N GLU A 87 -35.47 -19.51 -8.01
CA GLU A 87 -36.22 -20.55 -8.71
C GLU A 87 -37.54 -19.93 -9.17
N PRO A 88 -37.91 -20.08 -10.46
CA PRO A 88 -39.18 -19.55 -10.94
C PRO A 88 -40.32 -20.23 -10.16
N PRO A 89 -41.37 -19.49 -9.80
CA PRO A 89 -42.48 -20.05 -9.03
C PRO A 89 -43.16 -21.19 -9.79
N GLU A 90 -43.33 -22.35 -9.13
CA GLU A 90 -44.10 -23.51 -9.60
C GLU A 90 -45.60 -23.22 -9.76
#